data_AF-A0A412FS97-F1
#
_entry.id   AF-A0A412FS97-F1
#
_cell.length_a   1.000
_cell.length_b   1.000
_cell.length_c   1.000
_cell.angle_alpha   90.00
_cell.angle_beta   90.00
_cell.angle_gamma   90.00
#
_symmetry.space_group_name_H-M   'P 1'
#
loop_
_entity.id
_entity.type
_entity.pdbx_description
1 polymer ?
#
loop_
_entity_poly.entity_id
_entity_poly.type
_entity_poly.pdbx_seq_one_letter_code
_entity_poly.pdbx_strand_id
1 'polypeptide(L)'
;MRYIVGIICLITSLLLCACSEDDEKGAERYSGVFLSMEAIDAITPEDSFSDVILHNVEFEKVEVGKGEPIEAGDYTVKTETTYNLIMRESEADLYIKTEKRTDKMFEATCVYKYVFKQGTYGVIEVSENAITVNGYPYCKLQKFTLIRTEPIGEKYSKQDTETENYKGVFSCKSNGRSITLSNSDYMFEAALDGNECRLTELSPEHKNIGTLEKQ
;
A
#
# COMPACT_ATOMS: atom_id res chain seq x y z
N MET A 1 -40.56 48.87 -46.99
CA MET A 1 -39.42 47.96 -47.23
C MET A 1 -38.14 48.72 -46.96
N ARG A 2 -37.23 48.15 -46.12
CA ARG A 2 -35.76 48.11 -46.33
C ARG A 2 -34.99 49.45 -46.26
N TYR A 3 -33.95 49.70 -45.43
CA TYR A 3 -33.04 48.86 -44.65
C TYR A 3 -32.53 49.61 -43.41
N ILE A 4 -32.26 48.84 -42.35
CA ILE A 4 -31.60 49.23 -41.09
C ILE A 4 -30.10 49.45 -41.36
N VAL A 5 -29.59 50.62 -40.96
CA VAL A 5 -28.16 50.94 -40.92
C VAL A 5 -27.59 50.35 -39.64
N GLY A 6 -26.69 49.38 -39.80
CA GLY A 6 -25.95 48.78 -38.70
C GLY A 6 -24.93 49.75 -38.11
N ILE A 7 -24.99 49.93 -36.79
CA ILE A 7 -23.88 50.46 -35.99
C ILE A 7 -23.37 49.29 -35.14
N ILE A 8 -22.16 48.87 -35.48
CA ILE A 8 -21.35 47.91 -34.74
C ILE A 8 -20.94 48.59 -33.42
N CYS A 9 -21.55 48.17 -32.30
CA CYS A 9 -21.06 48.52 -30.98
C CYS A 9 -20.32 47.29 -30.42
N LEU A 10 -19.01 47.27 -30.65
CA LEU A 10 -18.05 46.44 -29.96
C LEU A 10 -18.05 46.84 -28.47
N ILE A 11 -18.84 46.15 -27.65
CA ILE A 11 -18.67 46.22 -26.20
C ILE A 11 -17.61 45.18 -25.83
N THR A 12 -16.37 45.65 -25.83
CA THR A 12 -15.26 45.05 -25.09
C THR A 12 -15.67 44.98 -23.62
N SER A 13 -16.22 43.84 -23.22
CA SER A 13 -16.43 43.49 -21.82
C SER A 13 -15.06 43.24 -21.21
N LEU A 14 -14.39 44.30 -20.75
CA LEU A 14 -13.35 44.21 -19.75
C LEU A 14 -13.97 43.60 -18.50
N LEU A 15 -13.98 42.27 -18.42
CA LEU A 15 -13.96 41.58 -17.14
C LEU A 15 -12.58 41.83 -16.56
N LEU A 16 -12.51 42.87 -15.73
CA LEU A 16 -11.45 43.04 -14.75
C LEU A 16 -11.35 41.73 -13.98
N CYS A 17 -10.35 40.93 -14.32
CA CYS A 17 -9.77 39.94 -13.44
C CYS A 17 -9.16 40.73 -12.28
N ALA A 18 -10.00 41.10 -11.33
CA ALA A 18 -9.57 41.62 -10.05
C ALA A 18 -9.04 40.41 -9.27
N CYS A 19 -7.76 40.49 -8.94
CA CYS A 19 -7.03 39.55 -8.09
C CYS A 19 -7.82 39.21 -6.83
N SER A 20 -8.07 37.92 -6.54
CA SER A 20 -8.35 37.50 -5.16
C SER A 20 -7.04 37.21 -4.43
N GLU A 21 -6.27 38.28 -4.20
CA GLU A 21 -5.21 38.27 -3.18
C GLU A 21 -5.79 38.49 -1.76
N ASP A 22 -7.12 38.45 -1.59
CA ASP A 22 -7.81 38.74 -0.33
C ASP A 22 -8.46 37.51 0.35
N ASP A 23 -8.47 36.32 -0.28
CA ASP A 23 -9.05 35.09 0.30
C ASP A 23 -8.24 34.49 1.46
N GLU A 24 -7.05 35.05 1.75
CA GLU A 24 -6.22 34.65 2.90
C GLU A 24 -6.43 35.51 4.15
N LYS A 25 -7.04 36.69 4.04
CA LYS A 25 -7.27 37.54 5.22
C LYS A 25 -8.35 36.91 6.09
N GLY A 26 -7.92 36.27 7.18
CA GLY A 26 -8.82 35.64 8.16
C GLY A 26 -8.88 34.11 8.08
N ALA A 27 -8.08 33.48 7.22
CA ALA A 27 -7.96 32.03 7.19
C ALA A 27 -7.03 31.54 8.32
N GLU A 28 -7.47 30.55 9.08
CA GLU A 28 -6.63 29.88 10.08
C GLU A 28 -6.09 28.57 9.53
N ARG A 29 -4.79 28.32 9.74
CA ARG A 29 -4.09 27.15 9.21
C ARG A 29 -3.67 26.24 10.34
N TYR A 30 -3.98 24.96 10.21
CA TYR A 30 -3.63 23.92 11.16
C TYR A 30 -3.00 22.76 10.42
N SER A 31 -1.93 22.18 10.96
CA SER A 31 -1.30 21.00 10.37
C SER A 31 -0.86 19.98 11.41
N GLY A 32 -0.75 18.73 10.98
CA GLY A 32 -0.30 17.65 11.83
C GLY A 32 0.17 16.46 11.00
N VAL A 33 1.17 15.75 11.51
CA VAL A 33 1.73 14.54 10.91
C VAL A 33 1.54 13.39 11.90
N PHE A 34 0.93 12.31 11.44
CA PHE A 34 0.59 11.15 12.25
C PHE A 34 1.25 9.91 11.69
N LEU A 35 1.89 9.14 12.58
CA LEU A 35 2.61 7.92 12.23
C LEU A 35 1.88 6.72 12.81
N SER A 36 1.66 5.69 11.99
CA SER A 36 1.28 4.36 12.46
C SER A 36 2.23 3.31 11.89
N MET A 37 2.31 2.19 12.59
CA MET A 37 3.12 1.06 12.19
C MET A 37 2.36 -0.23 12.46
N GLU A 38 2.32 -1.10 11.46
CA GLU A 38 1.65 -2.40 11.54
C GLU A 38 2.65 -3.49 11.17
N ALA A 39 2.68 -4.56 11.97
CA ALA A 39 3.42 -5.78 11.64
C ALA A 39 2.45 -6.74 10.95
N ILE A 40 2.87 -7.32 9.84
CA ILE A 40 2.09 -8.27 9.06
C ILE A 40 2.85 -9.59 9.02
N ASP A 41 2.21 -10.63 9.53
CA ASP A 41 2.75 -11.98 9.50
C ASP A 41 2.80 -12.47 8.06
N ALA A 42 3.98 -12.94 7.62
CA ALA A 42 4.10 -13.49 6.29
C ALA A 42 3.45 -14.88 6.22
N ILE A 43 2.65 -15.10 5.18
CA ILE A 43 2.17 -16.44 4.86
C ILE A 43 3.35 -17.22 4.26
N THR A 44 4.05 -17.97 5.10
CA THR A 44 5.06 -18.92 4.63
C THR A 44 4.36 -20.07 3.92
N PRO A 45 4.74 -20.41 2.68
CA PRO A 45 4.27 -21.64 2.07
C PRO A 45 4.68 -22.83 2.96
N GLU A 46 3.71 -23.54 3.53
CA GLU A 46 3.96 -24.85 4.13
C GLU A 46 4.26 -25.84 3.01
N ASP A 47 5.53 -25.96 2.64
CA ASP A 47 5.99 -27.10 1.87
C ASP A 47 7.25 -27.66 2.53
N SER A 48 7.07 -28.27 3.70
CA SER A 48 8.10 -29.12 4.31
C SER A 48 8.17 -30.45 3.55
N PHE A 49 8.63 -30.41 2.29
CA PHE A 49 9.25 -31.59 1.74
C PHE A 49 10.54 -31.82 2.53
N SER A 50 10.56 -32.87 3.34
CA SER A 50 11.75 -33.16 4.13
C SER A 50 12.87 -33.56 3.17
N ASP A 51 13.92 -32.72 3.12
CA ASP A 51 15.14 -32.91 2.31
C ASP A 51 15.92 -34.16 2.68
N VAL A 52 15.45 -34.95 3.66
CA VAL A 52 16.01 -36.23 4.06
C VAL A 52 16.17 -37.18 2.87
N ILE A 53 15.24 -37.21 1.90
CA ILE A 53 15.39 -38.06 0.71
C ILE A 53 16.57 -37.61 -0.17
N LEU A 54 16.84 -36.31 -0.25
CA LEU A 54 17.98 -35.79 -1.01
C LEU A 54 19.34 -36.17 -0.41
N HIS A 55 19.39 -36.69 0.81
CA HIS A 55 20.64 -37.17 1.41
C HIS A 55 20.86 -38.68 1.21
N ASN A 56 19.82 -39.42 0.82
CA ASN A 56 19.83 -40.89 0.81
C ASN A 56 19.69 -41.51 -0.59
N VAL A 57 19.42 -40.70 -1.62
CA VAL A 57 19.18 -41.15 -2.98
C VAL A 57 20.16 -40.46 -3.93
N GLU A 58 20.71 -41.20 -4.90
CA GLU A 58 21.54 -40.62 -5.94
C GLU A 58 20.70 -39.83 -6.97
N PHE A 59 21.12 -38.60 -7.26
CA PHE A 59 20.54 -37.77 -8.32
C PHE A 59 21.58 -36.83 -8.92
N GLU A 60 21.25 -36.29 -10.09
CA GLU A 60 21.89 -35.12 -10.67
C GLU A 60 21.03 -33.87 -10.37
N LYS A 61 21.65 -32.79 -9.88
CA LYS A 61 21.01 -31.49 -9.68
C LYS A 61 21.50 -30.53 -10.74
N VAL A 62 20.57 -30.01 -11.54
CA VAL A 62 20.86 -29.05 -12.62
C VAL A 62 20.05 -27.79 -12.39
N GLU A 63 20.71 -26.64 -12.40
CA GLU A 63 20.02 -25.35 -12.48
C GLU A 63 19.34 -25.22 -13.85
N VAL A 64 18.04 -24.96 -13.87
CA VAL A 64 17.26 -24.83 -15.11
C VAL A 64 16.67 -23.44 -15.30
N GLY A 65 16.80 -22.55 -14.31
CA GLY A 65 16.42 -21.15 -14.47
C GLY A 65 16.39 -20.38 -13.17
N LYS A 66 16.16 -19.07 -13.28
CA LYS A 66 15.85 -18.21 -12.14
C LYS A 66 14.40 -18.43 -11.72
N GLY A 67 14.15 -18.51 -10.43
CA GLY A 67 12.80 -18.48 -9.88
C GLY A 67 12.39 -17.07 -9.49
N GLU A 68 11.11 -16.88 -9.23
CA GLU A 68 10.61 -15.64 -8.63
C GLU A 68 11.07 -15.55 -7.17
N PRO A 69 11.52 -14.38 -6.70
CA PRO A 69 11.83 -14.19 -5.29
C PRO A 69 10.63 -14.54 -4.41
N ILE A 70 10.91 -15.15 -3.26
CA ILE A 70 9.89 -15.49 -2.27
C ILE A 70 9.97 -14.51 -1.09
N GLU A 71 8.81 -14.11 -0.57
CA GLU A 71 8.74 -13.30 0.66
C GLU A 71 9.26 -14.13 1.84
N ALA A 72 10.11 -13.50 2.65
CA ALA A 72 10.91 -14.18 3.66
C ALA A 72 10.66 -13.59 5.05
N GLY A 73 9.63 -14.11 5.72
CA GLY A 73 9.26 -13.72 7.08
C GLY A 73 8.46 -12.43 7.13
N ASP A 74 8.10 -12.05 8.36
CA ASP A 74 7.18 -10.95 8.64
C ASP A 74 7.72 -9.61 8.14
N TYR A 75 6.81 -8.69 7.86
CA TYR A 75 7.15 -7.37 7.34
C TYR A 75 6.41 -6.26 8.07
N THR A 76 6.93 -5.04 7.94
CA THR A 76 6.33 -3.86 8.58
C THR A 76 5.81 -2.90 7.54
N VAL A 77 4.62 -2.35 7.80
CA VAL A 77 4.06 -1.23 7.05
C VAL A 77 4.09 -0.01 7.97
N LYS A 78 4.78 1.05 7.52
CA LYS A 78 4.79 2.36 8.18
C LYS A 78 3.91 3.29 7.39
N THR A 79 2.92 3.89 8.04
CA THR A 79 2.02 4.86 7.42
C THR A 79 2.26 6.23 8.05
N GLU A 80 2.55 7.23 7.22
CA GLU A 80 2.62 8.62 7.61
C GLU A 80 1.45 9.37 6.95
N THR A 81 0.57 9.97 7.75
CA THR A 81 -0.51 10.80 7.24
C THR A 81 -0.33 12.25 7.69
N THR A 82 -0.19 13.15 6.73
CA THR A 82 -0.16 14.60 6.94
C THR A 82 -1.52 15.20 6.67
N TYR A 83 -2.03 15.99 7.61
CA TYR A 83 -3.24 16.79 7.46
C TYR A 83 -2.83 18.27 7.40
N ASN A 84 -3.36 19.00 6.43
CA ASN A 84 -3.27 20.46 6.35
C ASN A 84 -4.70 21.02 6.20
N LEU A 85 -5.19 21.68 7.24
CA LEU A 85 -6.51 22.26 7.32
C LEU A 85 -6.40 23.79 7.24
N ILE A 86 -7.13 24.39 6.31
CA ILE A 86 -7.25 25.83 6.16
C ILE A 86 -8.71 26.18 6.39
N MET A 87 -9.03 26.75 7.55
CA MET A 87 -10.39 27.14 7.90
C MET A 87 -10.65 28.60 7.57
N ARG A 88 -11.81 28.86 6.98
CA ARG A 88 -12.43 30.18 6.78
C ARG A 88 -13.80 30.19 7.47
N GLU A 89 -14.48 31.34 7.40
CA GLU A 89 -15.74 31.56 8.15
C GLU A 89 -16.85 30.54 7.81
N SER A 90 -17.02 30.21 6.53
CA SER A 90 -18.09 29.32 6.04
C SER A 90 -17.58 28.04 5.35
N GLU A 91 -16.28 27.96 5.08
CA GLU A 91 -15.67 26.85 4.35
C GLU A 91 -14.29 26.49 4.89
N ALA A 92 -13.82 25.29 4.56
CA ALA A 92 -12.46 24.88 4.85
C ALA A 92 -11.88 24.07 3.69
N ASP A 93 -10.59 24.27 3.41
CA ASP A 93 -9.82 23.34 2.59
C ASP A 93 -9.14 22.33 3.51
N LEU A 94 -9.27 21.04 3.21
CA LEU A 94 -8.50 19.99 3.86
C LEU A 94 -7.69 19.23 2.81
N TYR A 95 -6.38 19.20 3.02
CA TYR A 95 -5.44 18.34 2.32
C TYR A 95 -5.00 17.21 3.23
N ILE A 96 -5.04 15.99 2.70
CA ILE A 96 -4.56 14.78 3.37
C ILE A 96 -3.55 14.11 2.44
N LYS A 97 -2.35 13.85 2.95
CA LYS A 97 -1.35 13.02 2.26
C LYS A 97 -1.05 11.82 3.13
N THR A 98 -1.28 10.63 2.60
CA THR A 98 -0.89 9.38 3.23
C THR A 98 0.25 8.76 2.44
N GLU A 99 1.35 8.45 3.10
CA GLU A 99 2.48 7.72 2.56
C GLU A 99 2.63 6.41 3.31
N LYS A 100 2.45 5.29 2.60
CA LYS A 100 2.63 3.94 3.13
C LYS A 100 3.96 3.40 2.63
N ARG A 101 4.85 3.06 3.55
CA ARG A 101 6.13 2.40 3.25
C ARG A 101 6.09 0.98 3.76
N THR A 102 6.21 0.04 2.84
CA THR A 102 6.22 -1.39 3.12
C THR A 102 7.65 -1.88 2.96
N ASP A 103 8.22 -2.44 4.03
CA ASP A 103 9.57 -3.01 4.01
C ASP A 103 9.47 -4.53 4.13
N LYS A 104 9.66 -5.22 2.99
CA LYS A 104 9.55 -6.67 2.88
C LYS A 104 10.91 -7.30 2.65
N MET A 105 11.15 -8.43 3.32
CA MET A 105 12.32 -9.26 3.07
C MET A 105 11.99 -10.29 2.00
N PHE A 106 12.94 -10.53 1.10
CA PHE A 106 12.86 -11.51 0.04
C PHE A 106 14.09 -12.40 0.02
N GLU A 107 13.91 -13.64 -0.43
CA GLU A 107 15.00 -14.52 -0.84
C GLU A 107 14.93 -14.71 -2.34
N ALA A 108 16.06 -14.50 -3.03
CA ALA A 108 16.16 -14.87 -4.43
C ALA A 108 15.99 -16.39 -4.55
N THR A 109 15.41 -16.87 -5.64
CA THR A 109 15.23 -18.31 -5.83
C THR A 109 15.80 -18.78 -7.16
N CYS A 110 16.12 -20.07 -7.20
CA CYS A 110 16.58 -20.76 -8.38
C CYS A 110 15.71 -22.01 -8.60
N VAL A 111 15.41 -22.29 -9.86
CA VAL A 111 14.69 -23.51 -10.24
C VAL A 111 15.70 -24.59 -10.55
N TYR A 112 15.63 -25.68 -9.79
CA TYR A 112 16.47 -26.85 -9.96
C TYR A 112 15.66 -28.03 -10.50
N LYS A 113 16.30 -28.75 -11.42
CA LYS A 113 15.88 -30.06 -11.90
C LYS A 113 16.71 -31.13 -11.22
N TYR A 114 16.04 -32.01 -10.49
CA TYR A 114 16.60 -33.21 -9.89
C TYR A 114 16.27 -34.41 -10.77
N VAL A 115 17.28 -35.12 -11.26
CA VAL A 115 17.12 -36.36 -12.02
C VAL A 115 17.61 -37.52 -11.17
N PHE A 116 16.67 -38.30 -10.63
CA PHE A 116 16.99 -39.42 -9.75
C PHE A 116 17.40 -40.65 -10.54
N LYS A 117 18.33 -41.43 -10.00
CA LYS A 117 18.64 -42.75 -10.54
C LYS A 117 17.60 -43.76 -10.05
N GLN A 118 17.09 -44.57 -10.98
CA GLN A 118 16.21 -45.68 -10.65
C GLN A 118 16.94 -46.68 -9.73
N GLY A 119 16.27 -47.14 -8.68
CA GLY A 119 16.82 -48.16 -7.80
C GLY A 119 16.17 -48.21 -6.43
N THR A 120 16.70 -49.12 -5.60
CA THR A 120 16.29 -49.28 -4.20
C THR A 120 17.45 -48.85 -3.30
N TYR A 121 17.19 -47.88 -2.43
CA TYR A 121 18.14 -47.28 -1.49
C TYR A 121 17.67 -47.60 -0.06
N GLY A 122 17.98 -48.81 0.40
CA GLY A 122 17.45 -49.33 1.66
C GLY A 122 15.93 -49.49 1.62
N VAL A 123 15.21 -48.68 2.39
CA VAL A 123 13.73 -48.67 2.42
C VAL A 123 13.11 -47.73 1.38
N ILE A 124 13.93 -47.01 0.62
CA ILE A 124 13.48 -46.04 -0.38
C ILE A 124 13.50 -46.70 -1.75
N GLU A 125 12.43 -46.55 -2.53
CA GLU A 125 12.37 -47.00 -3.92
C GLU A 125 12.13 -45.82 -4.85
N VAL A 126 12.96 -45.70 -5.89
CA VAL A 126 12.82 -44.68 -6.94
C VAL A 126 12.28 -45.35 -8.20
N SER A 127 11.06 -45.01 -8.55
CA SER A 127 10.38 -45.40 -9.79
C SER A 127 10.26 -44.20 -10.74
N GLU A 128 9.86 -44.45 -11.99
CA GLU A 128 9.74 -43.40 -13.02
C GLU A 128 8.86 -42.22 -12.58
N ASN A 129 7.82 -42.48 -11.78
CA ASN A 129 6.82 -41.48 -11.44
C ASN A 129 6.68 -41.22 -9.94
N ALA A 130 7.48 -41.88 -9.10
CA ALA A 130 7.43 -41.67 -7.66
C ALA A 130 8.69 -42.14 -6.93
N ILE A 131 8.99 -41.47 -5.81
CA ILE A 131 9.82 -42.01 -4.73
C ILE A 131 8.88 -42.53 -3.65
N THR A 132 9.07 -43.76 -3.21
CA THR A 132 8.34 -44.38 -2.09
C THR A 132 9.29 -44.69 -0.94
N VAL A 133 8.77 -44.70 0.29
CA VAL A 133 9.51 -45.07 1.50
C VAL A 133 8.70 -46.13 2.23
N ASN A 134 9.28 -47.31 2.48
CA ASN A 134 8.57 -48.48 3.02
C ASN A 134 7.29 -48.83 2.22
N GLY A 135 7.30 -48.63 0.90
CA GLY A 135 6.15 -48.88 0.02
C GLY A 135 5.08 -47.78 0.02
N TYR A 136 5.24 -46.71 0.81
CA TYR A 136 4.31 -45.57 0.82
C TYR A 136 4.81 -44.43 -0.07
N PRO A 137 3.93 -43.77 -0.85
CA PRO A 137 4.33 -42.66 -1.71
C PRO A 137 4.85 -41.48 -0.90
N TYR A 138 6.04 -41.01 -1.26
CA TYR A 138 6.69 -39.87 -0.60
C TYR A 138 6.81 -38.66 -1.52
N CYS A 139 7.22 -38.88 -2.76
CA CYS A 139 7.38 -37.81 -3.76
C CYS A 139 6.83 -38.28 -5.10
N LYS A 140 6.12 -37.41 -5.81
CA LYS A 140 5.74 -37.66 -7.20
C LYS A 140 6.85 -37.16 -8.13
N LEU A 141 7.23 -37.99 -9.08
CA LEU A 141 8.19 -37.66 -10.14
C LEU A 141 7.48 -37.62 -11.49
N GLN A 142 8.15 -37.02 -12.48
CA GLN A 142 7.80 -37.13 -13.88
C GLN A 142 9.03 -37.62 -14.65
N LYS A 143 9.04 -38.89 -15.06
CA LYS A 143 10.22 -39.50 -15.72
C LYS A 143 11.51 -39.31 -14.92
N PHE A 144 11.49 -39.79 -13.68
CA PHE A 144 12.56 -39.67 -12.68
C PHE A 144 12.95 -38.24 -12.31
N THR A 145 12.17 -37.25 -12.75
CA THR A 145 12.48 -35.83 -12.54
C THR A 145 11.60 -35.22 -11.46
N LEU A 146 12.21 -34.39 -10.62
CA LEU A 146 11.54 -33.44 -9.73
C LEU A 146 12.03 -32.03 -10.06
N ILE A 147 11.10 -31.08 -10.23
CA ILE A 147 11.43 -29.67 -10.36
C ILE A 147 11.10 -28.98 -9.03
N ARG A 148 12.07 -28.25 -8.48
CA ARG A 148 11.89 -27.46 -7.26
C ARG A 148 12.41 -26.05 -7.46
N THR A 149 11.76 -25.11 -6.81
CA THR A 149 12.28 -23.76 -6.60
C THR A 149 12.88 -23.72 -5.20
N GLU A 150 14.13 -23.28 -5.08
CA GLU A 150 14.84 -23.21 -3.81
C GLU A 150 15.36 -21.78 -3.58
N PRO A 151 15.33 -21.29 -2.32
CA PRO A 151 15.98 -20.04 -1.98
C PRO A 151 17.49 -20.16 -2.17
N ILE A 152 18.09 -19.08 -2.66
CA ILE A 152 19.52 -18.96 -2.90
C ILE A 152 20.04 -17.65 -2.34
N GLY A 153 21.21 -17.71 -1.71
CA GLY A 153 21.91 -16.54 -1.20
C GLY A 153 21.29 -15.95 0.07
N GLU A 154 21.57 -14.67 0.29
CA GLU A 154 21.12 -13.95 1.48
C GLU A 154 19.78 -13.26 1.25
N LYS A 155 19.04 -13.07 2.35
CA LYS A 155 17.82 -12.27 2.36
C LYS A 155 18.14 -10.83 2.00
N TYR A 156 17.30 -10.20 1.20
CA TYR A 156 17.40 -8.78 0.89
C TYR A 156 16.08 -8.05 1.15
N SER A 157 16.15 -6.77 1.52
CA SER A 157 14.98 -5.92 1.70
C SER A 157 14.58 -5.30 0.37
N LYS A 158 13.28 -5.23 0.13
CA LYS A 158 12.66 -4.41 -0.91
C LYS A 158 11.65 -3.50 -0.26
N GLN A 159 11.84 -2.20 -0.49
CA GLN A 159 10.92 -1.17 -0.02
C GLN A 159 10.02 -0.73 -1.15
N ASP A 160 8.72 -0.80 -0.89
CA ASP A 160 7.68 -0.28 -1.76
C ASP A 160 7.01 0.91 -1.05
N THR A 161 6.79 1.99 -1.79
CA THR A 161 6.16 3.21 -1.27
C THR A 161 4.93 3.53 -2.09
N GLU A 162 3.80 3.69 -1.40
CA GLU A 162 2.54 4.12 -1.98
C GLU A 162 2.19 5.49 -1.41
N THR A 163 1.69 6.38 -2.25
CA THR A 163 1.26 7.72 -1.84
C THR A 163 -0.16 7.99 -2.31
N GLU A 164 -1.03 8.32 -1.36
CA GLU A 164 -2.41 8.73 -1.60
C GLU A 164 -2.54 10.20 -1.21
N ASN A 165 -3.13 11.01 -2.09
CA ASN A 165 -3.39 12.42 -1.84
C ASN A 165 -4.89 12.69 -1.97
N TYR A 166 -5.43 13.41 -1.00
CA TYR A 166 -6.79 13.92 -1.02
C TYR A 166 -6.77 15.44 -0.82
N LYS A 167 -7.63 16.14 -1.56
CA LYS A 167 -7.91 17.55 -1.38
C LYS A 167 -9.41 17.77 -1.52
N GLY A 168 -10.03 18.34 -0.50
CA GLY A 168 -11.45 18.65 -0.50
C GLY A 168 -11.74 20.04 0.03
N VAL A 169 -12.80 20.65 -0.49
CA VAL A 169 -13.43 21.84 0.08
C VAL A 169 -14.64 21.39 0.89
N PHE A 170 -14.76 21.91 2.10
CA PHE A 170 -15.75 21.50 3.09
C PHE A 170 -16.64 22.69 3.46
N SER A 171 -17.92 22.44 3.63
CA SER A 171 -18.83 23.39 4.27
C SER A 171 -18.64 23.34 5.78
N CYS A 172 -18.50 24.50 6.41
CA CYS A 172 -18.35 24.64 7.87
C CYS A 172 -19.69 24.91 8.54
N LYS A 173 -20.00 24.15 9.59
CA LYS A 173 -21.13 24.41 10.47
C LYS A 173 -20.67 24.45 11.91
N SER A 174 -20.71 25.64 12.52
CA SER A 174 -20.40 25.80 13.95
C SER A 174 -21.53 25.22 14.81
N ASN A 175 -21.15 24.41 15.80
CA ASN A 175 -22.03 23.84 16.82
C ASN A 175 -21.71 24.42 18.21
N GLY A 176 -21.07 25.59 18.27
CA GLY A 176 -20.66 26.27 19.50
C GLY A 176 -19.25 25.90 19.93
N ARG A 177 -19.01 24.66 20.38
CA ARG A 177 -17.68 24.21 20.86
C ARG A 177 -16.83 23.52 19.79
N SER A 178 -17.43 23.15 18.68
CA SER A 178 -16.76 22.50 17.55
C SER A 178 -17.36 22.98 16.23
N ILE A 179 -16.63 22.75 15.15
CA ILE A 179 -17.06 23.00 13.78
C ILE A 179 -17.17 21.65 13.08
N THR A 180 -18.34 21.37 12.50
CA THR A 180 -18.48 20.24 11.58
C THR A 180 -18.03 20.69 10.20
N LEU A 181 -17.09 19.96 9.62
CA LEU A 181 -16.63 20.09 8.24
C LEU A 181 -17.27 18.97 7.43
N SER A 182 -17.98 19.27 6.36
CA SER A 182 -18.60 18.22 5.54
C SER A 182 -18.56 18.50 4.04
N ASN A 183 -18.41 17.43 3.26
CA ASN A 183 -18.63 17.41 1.82
C ASN A 183 -19.28 16.07 1.42
N SER A 184 -19.23 15.70 0.13
CA SER A 184 -19.79 14.43 -0.36
C SER A 184 -19.04 13.18 0.14
N ASP A 185 -17.77 13.32 0.47
CA ASP A 185 -16.85 12.20 0.66
C ASP A 185 -16.58 11.96 2.14
N TYR A 186 -16.44 13.05 2.92
CA TYR A 186 -16.04 13.02 4.31
C TYR A 186 -16.89 13.95 5.18
N MET A 187 -16.91 13.61 6.47
CA MET A 187 -17.38 14.48 7.53
C MET A 187 -16.36 14.46 8.66
N PHE A 188 -15.96 15.64 9.13
CA PHE A 188 -15.06 15.81 10.26
C PHE A 188 -15.69 16.69 11.33
N GLU A 189 -15.27 16.48 12.57
CA GLU A 189 -15.41 17.42 13.67
C GLU A 189 -14.06 18.05 13.98
N ALA A 190 -14.00 19.37 13.97
CA ALA A 190 -12.86 20.17 14.38
C ALA A 190 -13.19 20.91 15.68
N ALA A 191 -12.57 20.52 16.79
CA ALA A 191 -12.70 21.23 18.06
C ALA A 191 -11.49 22.17 18.24
N LEU A 192 -11.75 23.48 18.27
CA LEU A 192 -10.72 24.50 18.37
C LEU A 192 -10.45 24.85 19.83
N ASP A 193 -9.17 24.83 20.22
CA ASP A 193 -8.70 25.23 21.56
C ASP A 193 -7.40 26.04 21.43
N GLY A 194 -7.54 27.37 21.33
CA GLY A 194 -6.42 28.28 21.17
C GLY A 194 -5.65 28.05 19.86
N ASN A 195 -4.45 27.45 19.97
CA ASN A 195 -3.58 27.13 18.84
C ASN A 195 -3.68 25.66 18.41
N GLU A 196 -4.60 24.90 19.00
CA GLU A 196 -4.81 23.49 18.70
C GLU A 196 -6.18 23.29 18.02
N CYS A 197 -6.22 22.40 17.03
CA CYS A 197 -7.44 21.89 16.44
C CYS A 197 -7.47 20.38 16.57
N ARG A 198 -8.35 19.85 17.42
CA ARG A 198 -8.56 18.41 17.54
C ARG A 198 -9.48 17.96 16.43
N LEU A 199 -8.96 17.14 15.52
CA LEU A 199 -9.69 16.66 14.36
C LEU A 199 -10.14 15.21 14.58
N THR A 200 -11.42 14.96 14.35
CA THR A 200 -12.00 13.61 14.34
C THR A 200 -12.74 13.43 13.02
N GLU A 201 -12.43 12.37 12.29
CA GLU A 201 -13.24 11.94 11.16
C GLU A 201 -14.52 11.29 11.70
N LEU A 202 -15.68 11.86 11.37
CA LEU A 202 -16.99 11.32 11.71
C LEU A 202 -17.51 10.37 10.62
N SER A 203 -17.06 10.53 9.38
CA SER A 203 -17.41 9.66 8.26
C SER A 203 -16.32 9.72 7.19
N PRO A 204 -15.97 8.59 6.56
CA PRO A 204 -16.60 7.27 6.72
C PRO A 204 -16.13 6.45 7.93
N GLU A 205 -14.90 6.59 8.41
CA GLU A 205 -14.26 5.59 9.29
C GLU A 205 -14.45 5.83 10.79
N HIS A 206 -15.03 6.96 11.21
CA HIS A 206 -15.18 7.31 12.63
C HIS A 206 -13.84 7.30 13.39
N LYS A 207 -12.82 7.91 12.80
CA LYS A 207 -11.43 7.87 13.27
C LYS A 207 -11.04 9.12 14.05
N ASN A 208 -10.52 8.95 15.26
CA ASN A 208 -9.83 10.04 15.95
C ASN A 208 -8.47 10.27 15.28
N ILE A 209 -8.29 11.43 14.64
CA ILE A 209 -7.04 11.76 13.93
C ILE A 209 -6.00 12.25 14.93
N GLY A 210 -6.38 13.20 15.79
CA GLY A 210 -5.51 13.79 16.79
C GLY A 210 -5.52 15.31 16.74
N THR A 211 -4.47 15.94 17.27
CA THR A 211 -4.36 17.39 17.36
C THR A 211 -3.52 17.93 16.21
N LEU A 212 -4.06 18.92 15.50
CA LEU A 212 -3.35 19.76 14.55
C LEU A 212 -2.90 21.05 15.23
N GLU A 213 -1.70 21.52 14.91
CA GLU A 213 -1.11 22.75 15.46
C GLU A 213 -1.29 23.91 14.48
N LYS A 214 -1.67 25.07 15.03
CA LYS A 214 -1.80 26.31 14.28
C LYS A 214 -0.45 26.76 13.73
N GLN A 215 -0.42 27.12 12.46
CA GLN A 215 0.77 27.62 11.74
C GLN A 215 0.89 29.14 11.76
#